data_AF-A0AAW0G6J4-F1
#
_entry.id   AF-A0AAW0G6J4-F1
#
_cell.length_a   1.000
_cell.length_b   1.000
_cell.length_c   1.000
_cell.angle_alpha   90.00
_cell.angle_beta   90.00
_cell.angle_gamma   90.00
#
_symmetry.space_group_name_H-M   'P 1'
#
loop_
_entity.id
_entity.type
_entity.pdbx_description
1 polymer ?
#
loop_
_entity_poly.entity_id
_entity_poly.type
_entity_poly.pdbx_seq_one_letter_code
_entity_poly.pdbx_strand_id
1 'polypeptide(L)'
;MENTQLRNKLLEFIDSTELDIAPAPESLLIRLKLIEIYGMYANDITKVLEKYHKYQIHGKFGIEIIQSKLIQSFIYQFISTKDDHLLKIAEALNLEDIPIPILQAFILGYSTNNIDQSLKLYNDYIQQVSKKLNDVTKRSPTGLLTESLMLAFLSNKDREFAYLLFDKAIDNAIISDELEIATIKKVFKVYGDAYNDENEDAATQFFHNHLLKTVRDL
;
A
#
# COMPACT_ATOMS: atom_id res chain seq x y z
N MET A 1 18.68 -11.30 -17.38
CA MET A 1 18.45 -11.10 -18.82
C MET A 1 17.28 -11.94 -19.34
N GLU A 2 17.25 -13.26 -19.08
CA GLU A 2 16.20 -14.16 -19.59
C GLU A 2 14.77 -13.82 -19.10
N ASN A 3 14.61 -13.46 -17.82
CA ASN A 3 13.32 -13.03 -17.25
C ASN A 3 12.78 -11.72 -17.85
N THR A 4 13.65 -10.78 -18.24
CA THR A 4 13.25 -9.51 -18.85
C THR A 4 12.69 -9.73 -20.25
N GLN A 5 13.32 -10.63 -21.01
CA GLN A 5 12.90 -10.94 -22.38
C GLN A 5 11.58 -11.72 -22.40
N LEU A 6 11.39 -12.67 -21.47
CA LEU A 6 10.11 -13.37 -21.30
C LEU A 6 8.98 -12.40 -20.92
N ARG A 7 9.24 -11.50 -19.96
CA ARG A 7 8.27 -10.47 -19.55
C ARG A 7 7.83 -9.61 -20.73
N ASN A 8 8.77 -9.11 -21.53
CA ASN A 8 8.44 -8.25 -22.66
C ASN A 8 7.59 -8.99 -23.70
N LYS A 9 7.93 -10.25 -24.02
CA LYS A 9 7.11 -11.09 -24.91
C LYS A 9 5.69 -11.32 -24.38
N LEU A 10 5.53 -11.53 -23.08
CA LEU A 10 4.21 -11.67 -22.46
C LEU A 10 3.39 -10.38 -22.52
N LEU A 11 4.01 -9.23 -22.29
CA LEU A 11 3.35 -7.93 -22.40
C LEU A 11 2.92 -7.65 -23.86
N GLU A 12 3.79 -7.93 -24.83
CA GLU A 12 3.47 -7.83 -26.26
C GLU A 12 2.33 -8.79 -26.67
N PHE A 13 2.34 -10.01 -26.13
CA PHE A 13 1.26 -10.96 -26.35
C PHE A 13 -0.07 -10.45 -25.80
N ILE A 14 -0.10 -9.94 -24.56
CA ILE A 14 -1.32 -9.36 -23.97
C ILE A 14 -1.80 -8.16 -24.79
N ASP A 15 -0.90 -7.25 -25.18
CA ASP A 15 -1.24 -6.06 -25.96
C ASP A 15 -1.80 -6.42 -27.36
N SER A 16 -1.24 -7.44 -28.03
CA SER A 16 -1.68 -7.86 -29.37
C SER A 16 -2.97 -8.68 -29.37
N THR A 17 -3.30 -9.34 -28.25
CA THR A 17 -4.50 -10.19 -28.11
C THR A 17 -5.63 -9.51 -27.36
N GLU A 18 -5.39 -8.31 -26.79
CA GLU A 18 -6.34 -7.54 -25.99
C GLU A 18 -6.98 -8.35 -24.84
N LEU A 19 -6.22 -9.29 -24.26
CA LEU A 19 -6.68 -10.13 -23.15
C LEU A 19 -7.06 -9.31 -21.91
N ASP A 20 -6.49 -8.11 -21.76
CA ASP A 20 -6.82 -7.15 -20.72
C ASP A 20 -8.18 -6.47 -20.93
N ILE A 21 -8.82 -6.57 -22.11
CA ILE A 21 -10.08 -5.86 -22.41
C ILE A 21 -11.28 -6.79 -22.52
N ALA A 22 -11.05 -8.09 -22.68
CA ALA A 22 -12.14 -9.05 -22.76
C ALA A 22 -13.10 -8.93 -21.54
N PRO A 23 -14.42 -9.16 -21.75
CA PRO A 23 -15.41 -9.06 -20.70
C PRO A 23 -15.43 -10.32 -19.82
N ALA A 24 -14.26 -10.69 -19.28
CA ALA A 24 -14.05 -11.88 -18.47
C ALA A 24 -13.44 -11.51 -17.10
N PRO A 25 -13.77 -12.22 -16.00
CA PRO A 25 -13.14 -12.01 -14.70
C PRO A 25 -11.61 -12.12 -14.74
N GLU A 26 -11.08 -13.01 -15.58
CA GLU A 26 -9.65 -13.20 -15.78
C GLU A 26 -8.98 -11.94 -16.35
N SER A 27 -9.68 -11.19 -17.20
CA SER A 27 -9.20 -9.93 -17.74
C SER A 27 -9.02 -8.87 -16.65
N LEU A 28 -9.86 -8.87 -15.61
CA LEU A 28 -9.67 -7.99 -14.45
C LEU A 28 -8.35 -8.30 -13.72
N LEU A 29 -8.03 -9.58 -13.54
CA LEU A 29 -6.75 -9.98 -12.94
C LEU A 29 -5.55 -9.53 -13.78
N ILE A 30 -5.68 -9.64 -15.12
CA ILE A 30 -4.65 -9.15 -16.05
C ILE A 30 -4.51 -7.62 -15.92
N ARG A 31 -5.60 -6.85 -15.91
CA ARG A 31 -5.58 -5.39 -15.73
C ARG A 31 -4.84 -5.01 -14.45
N LEU A 32 -5.19 -5.63 -13.33
CA LEU A 32 -4.55 -5.38 -12.03
C LEU A 32 -3.04 -5.63 -12.10
N LYS A 33 -2.63 -6.75 -12.71
CA LYS A 33 -1.22 -7.08 -12.87
C LYS A 33 -0.48 -6.15 -13.82
N LEU A 34 -1.13 -5.65 -14.87
CA LEU A 34 -0.52 -4.66 -15.76
C LEU A 34 -0.30 -3.31 -15.04
N ILE A 35 -1.27 -2.83 -14.25
CA ILE A 35 -1.11 -1.62 -13.45
C ILE A 35 0.03 -1.77 -12.43
N GLU A 36 0.13 -2.93 -11.78
CA GLU A 36 1.23 -3.25 -10.86
C GLU A 36 2.59 -3.32 -11.57
N ILE A 37 2.67 -4.03 -12.70
CA ILE A 37 3.91 -4.20 -13.47
C ILE A 37 4.43 -2.86 -13.97
N TYR A 38 3.58 -2.08 -14.65
CA TYR A 38 4.01 -0.78 -15.18
C TYR A 38 4.25 0.21 -14.04
N GLY A 39 3.36 0.25 -13.05
CA GLY A 39 3.38 1.25 -11.99
C GLY A 39 4.42 1.03 -10.92
N MET A 40 4.77 -0.22 -10.58
CA MET A 40 5.66 -0.52 -9.44
C MET A 40 6.97 -1.16 -9.87
N TYR A 41 6.99 -1.94 -10.95
CA TYR A 41 8.20 -2.66 -11.39
C TYR A 41 8.94 -1.98 -12.56
N ALA A 42 8.21 -1.37 -13.50
CA ALA A 42 8.79 -0.69 -14.65
C ALA A 42 8.98 0.81 -14.44
N ASN A 43 8.34 1.38 -13.41
CA ASN A 43 8.28 2.83 -13.16
C ASN A 43 7.80 3.62 -14.39
N ASP A 44 6.75 3.11 -15.04
CA ASP A 44 6.16 3.71 -16.23
C ASP A 44 4.73 4.16 -15.93
N ILE A 45 4.62 5.27 -15.18
CA ILE A 45 3.34 5.86 -14.79
C ILE A 45 2.54 6.35 -16.01
N THR A 46 3.22 6.77 -17.08
CA THR A 46 2.56 7.14 -18.34
C THR A 46 1.79 5.95 -18.90
N LYS A 47 2.43 4.78 -19.01
CA LYS A 47 1.76 3.57 -19.50
C LYS A 47 0.66 3.07 -18.56
N VAL A 48 0.82 3.26 -17.26
CA VAL A 48 -0.25 2.99 -16.28
C VAL A 48 -1.49 3.85 -16.57
N LEU A 49 -1.32 5.15 -16.79
CA LEU A 49 -2.41 6.08 -17.09
C LEU A 49 -3.07 5.76 -18.43
N GLU A 50 -2.28 5.48 -19.47
CA GLU A 50 -2.78 5.05 -20.78
C GLU A 50 -3.66 3.80 -20.67
N LYS A 51 -3.19 2.78 -19.92
CA LYS A 51 -3.95 1.55 -19.68
C LYS A 51 -5.22 1.83 -18.87
N TYR A 52 -5.13 2.61 -17.80
CA TYR A 52 -6.31 2.96 -16.99
C TYR A 52 -7.37 3.67 -17.82
N HIS A 53 -6.99 4.65 -18.63
CA HIS A 53 -7.91 5.35 -19.52
C HIS A 53 -8.57 4.39 -20.53
N LYS A 54 -7.80 3.46 -21.11
CA LYS A 54 -8.35 2.41 -21.99
C LYS A 54 -9.39 1.56 -21.25
N TYR A 55 -9.16 1.21 -19.99
CA TYR A 55 -10.10 0.40 -19.19
C TYR A 55 -11.36 1.17 -18.79
N GLN A 56 -11.28 2.48 -18.55
CA GLN A 56 -12.47 3.30 -18.31
C GLN A 56 -13.45 3.28 -19.50
N ILE A 57 -12.91 3.19 -20.73
CA ILE A 57 -13.72 3.18 -21.96
C ILE A 57 -14.19 1.75 -22.29
N HIS A 58 -13.26 0.79 -22.28
CA HIS A 58 -13.47 -0.54 -22.88
C HIS A 58 -13.54 -1.70 -21.86
N GLY A 59 -13.14 -1.48 -20.60
CA GLY A 59 -12.97 -2.52 -19.59
C GLY A 59 -13.60 -2.17 -18.24
N LYS A 60 -14.85 -1.69 -18.24
CA LYS A 60 -15.52 -1.09 -17.08
C LYS A 60 -15.72 -2.02 -15.88
N PHE A 61 -15.75 -3.34 -16.10
CA PHE A 61 -15.90 -4.30 -15.00
C PHE A 61 -14.74 -4.19 -14.00
N GLY A 62 -15.07 -3.92 -12.73
CA GLY A 62 -14.10 -3.79 -11.65
C GLY A 62 -13.24 -2.52 -11.69
N ILE A 63 -13.68 -1.46 -12.37
CA ILE A 63 -12.87 -0.24 -12.57
C ILE A 63 -12.46 0.44 -11.25
N GLU A 64 -13.27 0.36 -10.20
CA GLU A 64 -12.95 0.88 -8.87
C GLU A 64 -11.76 0.15 -8.22
N ILE A 65 -11.65 -1.17 -8.47
CA ILE A 65 -10.53 -2.00 -8.00
C ILE A 65 -9.26 -1.62 -8.78
N ILE A 66 -9.40 -1.36 -10.09
CA ILE A 66 -8.29 -0.85 -10.91
C ILE A 66 -7.85 0.54 -10.43
N GLN A 67 -8.79 1.43 -10.11
CA GLN A 67 -8.50 2.77 -9.59
C GLN A 67 -7.81 2.71 -8.23
N SER A 68 -8.20 1.78 -7.36
CA SER A 68 -7.48 1.50 -6.10
C SER A 68 -6.04 1.08 -6.40
N LYS A 69 -5.82 0.15 -7.35
CA LYS A 69 -4.47 -0.27 -7.73
C LYS A 69 -3.66 0.85 -8.37
N LEU A 70 -4.30 1.75 -9.11
CA LEU A 70 -3.69 2.96 -9.66
C LEU A 70 -3.19 3.89 -8.56
N ILE A 71 -4.04 4.19 -7.57
CA ILE A 71 -3.69 5.02 -6.40
C ILE A 71 -2.49 4.40 -5.65
N GLN A 72 -2.53 3.10 -5.41
CA GLN A 72 -1.44 2.36 -4.78
C GLN A 72 -0.13 2.47 -5.59
N SER A 73 -0.18 2.40 -6.92
CA SER A 73 1.00 2.59 -7.79
C SER A 73 1.58 4.01 -7.69
N PHE A 74 0.73 5.04 -7.63
CA PHE A 74 1.19 6.42 -7.42
C PHE A 74 1.87 6.60 -6.07
N ILE A 75 1.29 6.07 -4.99
CA ILE A 75 1.87 6.12 -3.65
C ILE A 75 3.19 5.35 -3.60
N TYR A 76 3.26 4.16 -4.22
CA TYR A 76 4.50 3.40 -4.32
C TYR A 76 5.61 4.21 -5.00
N GLN A 77 5.29 4.84 -6.14
CA GLN A 77 6.27 5.65 -6.88
C GLN A 77 6.66 6.91 -6.14
N PHE A 78 5.71 7.54 -5.43
CA PHE A 78 6.02 8.65 -4.54
C PHE A 78 7.04 8.23 -3.48
N ILE A 79 6.84 7.11 -2.77
CA ILE A 79 7.80 6.61 -1.78
C ILE A 79 9.16 6.37 -2.44
N SER A 80 9.19 5.78 -3.64
CA SER A 80 10.43 5.41 -4.34
C SER A 80 11.22 6.62 -4.86
N THR A 81 10.54 7.66 -5.34
CA THR A 81 11.16 8.78 -6.08
C THR A 81 11.17 10.09 -5.30
N LYS A 82 10.33 10.20 -4.26
CA LYS A 82 10.03 11.42 -3.50
C LYS A 82 9.45 12.56 -4.34
N ASP A 83 8.80 12.24 -5.46
CA ASP A 83 8.06 13.23 -6.26
C ASP A 83 6.67 13.49 -5.66
N ASP A 84 6.54 14.58 -4.90
CA ASP A 84 5.28 15.01 -4.27
C ASP A 84 4.10 15.18 -5.26
N HIS A 85 4.36 15.38 -6.55
CA HIS A 85 3.29 15.45 -7.54
C HIS A 85 2.53 14.12 -7.65
N LEU A 86 3.20 12.99 -7.46
CA LEU A 86 2.58 11.67 -7.53
C LEU A 86 1.61 11.44 -6.37
N LEU A 87 1.95 11.89 -5.16
CA LEU A 87 1.07 11.81 -4.00
C LEU A 87 -0.17 12.70 -4.20
N LYS A 88 -0.01 13.92 -4.71
CA LYS A 88 -1.14 14.82 -5.01
C LYS A 88 -2.07 14.26 -6.08
N ILE A 89 -1.52 13.56 -7.08
CA ILE A 89 -2.34 12.85 -8.07
C ILE A 89 -3.13 11.72 -7.40
N ALA A 90 -2.49 10.94 -6.53
CA ALA A 90 -3.16 9.88 -5.78
C ALA A 90 -4.33 10.42 -4.93
N GLU A 91 -4.13 11.54 -4.23
CA GLU A 91 -5.18 12.24 -3.47
C GLU A 91 -6.34 12.70 -4.35
N ALA A 92 -6.06 13.17 -5.57
CA ALA A 92 -7.07 13.68 -6.49
C ALA A 92 -7.94 12.59 -7.14
N LEU A 93 -7.49 11.34 -7.13
CA LEU A 93 -8.18 10.19 -7.72
C LEU A 93 -9.38 9.69 -6.88
N ASN A 94 -9.93 10.51 -5.98
CA ASN A 94 -11.13 10.32 -5.15
C ASN A 94 -11.89 8.98 -5.35
N LEU A 95 -11.97 8.20 -4.27
CA LEU A 95 -12.87 7.05 -4.15
C LEU A 95 -14.04 7.43 -3.23
N GLU A 96 -15.27 7.04 -3.59
CA GLU A 96 -16.45 7.28 -2.75
C GLU A 96 -16.31 6.56 -1.39
N ASP A 97 -15.87 5.29 -1.44
CA ASP A 97 -15.50 4.49 -0.28
C ASP A 97 -14.02 4.10 -0.40
N ILE A 98 -13.16 4.59 0.49
CA ILE A 98 -11.73 4.29 0.45
C ILE A 98 -11.48 2.90 1.05
N PRO A 99 -10.98 1.91 0.28
CA PRO A 99 -10.66 0.60 0.81
C PRO A 99 -9.53 0.66 1.84
N ILE A 100 -9.55 -0.25 2.81
CA ILE A 100 -8.51 -0.33 3.86
C ILE A 100 -7.09 -0.38 3.28
N PRO A 101 -6.77 -1.18 2.24
CA PRO A 101 -5.44 -1.16 1.63
C PRO A 101 -5.01 0.21 1.12
N ILE A 102 -5.95 1.05 0.66
CA ILE A 102 -5.64 2.39 0.17
C ILE A 102 -5.41 3.35 1.33
N LEU A 103 -6.19 3.26 2.41
CA LEU A 103 -5.90 4.00 3.65
C LEU A 103 -4.53 3.64 4.21
N GLN A 104 -4.18 2.35 4.25
CA GLN A 104 -2.86 1.88 4.66
C GLN A 104 -1.76 2.45 3.75
N ALA A 105 -1.96 2.42 2.43
CA ALA A 105 -1.01 3.00 1.48
C ALA A 105 -0.81 4.50 1.75
N PHE A 106 -1.87 5.29 1.93
CA PHE A 106 -1.74 6.72 2.23
C PHE A 106 -1.03 6.98 3.57
N ILE A 107 -1.35 6.24 4.64
CA ILE A 107 -0.66 6.34 5.93
C ILE A 107 0.86 6.16 5.75
N LEU A 108 1.26 5.12 5.00
CA LEU A 108 2.67 4.81 4.73
C LEU A 108 3.31 5.78 3.73
N GLY A 109 2.54 6.32 2.79
CA GLY A 109 2.99 7.37 1.86
C GLY A 109 3.32 8.63 2.62
N TYR A 110 2.34 9.19 3.34
CA TYR A 110 2.50 10.42 4.12
C TYR A 110 3.66 10.34 5.12
N SER A 111 3.99 9.16 5.65
CA SER A 111 5.10 9.04 6.61
C SER A 111 6.46 9.39 6.01
N THR A 112 6.59 9.47 4.69
CA THR A 112 7.85 9.83 4.02
C THR A 112 8.11 11.34 3.93
N ASN A 113 7.07 12.18 4.06
CA ASN A 113 7.19 13.64 3.99
C ASN A 113 6.47 14.39 5.12
N ASN A 114 5.39 13.85 5.66
CA ASN A 114 4.53 14.45 6.68
C ASN A 114 3.83 13.40 7.54
N ILE A 115 4.47 12.99 8.64
CA ILE A 115 3.91 12.01 9.58
C ILE A 115 2.61 12.49 10.25
N ASP A 116 2.40 13.81 10.39
CA ASP A 116 1.16 14.35 10.97
C ASP A 116 -0.05 14.06 10.07
N GLN A 117 0.14 14.02 8.75
CA GLN A 117 -0.90 13.61 7.82
C GLN A 117 -1.25 12.12 7.97
N SER A 118 -0.26 11.25 8.22
CA SER A 118 -0.51 9.84 8.55
C SER A 118 -1.38 9.70 9.80
N LEU A 119 -1.04 10.45 10.86
CA LEU A 119 -1.78 10.42 12.13
C LEU A 119 -3.19 11.01 11.96
N LYS A 120 -3.33 12.10 11.22
CA LYS A 120 -4.63 12.71 10.91
C LYS A 120 -5.53 11.71 10.17
N LEU A 121 -5.03 11.10 9.10
CA LEU A 121 -5.80 10.12 8.32
C LEU A 121 -6.21 8.92 9.18
N TYR A 122 -5.31 8.42 10.03
CA TYR A 122 -5.65 7.36 10.98
C TYR A 122 -6.79 7.79 11.92
N ASN A 123 -6.68 8.96 12.55
CA ASN A 123 -7.70 9.46 13.49
C ASN A 123 -9.05 9.69 12.81
N ASP A 124 -9.04 10.17 11.57
CA ASP A 124 -10.26 10.39 10.79
C ASP A 124 -11.02 9.07 10.56
N TYR A 125 -10.32 7.95 10.33
CA TYR A 125 -10.95 6.67 9.91
C TYR A 125 -11.03 5.59 11.00
N ILE A 126 -10.21 5.62 12.06
CA ILE A 126 -10.07 4.48 12.98
C ILE A 126 -11.38 4.11 13.70
N GLN A 127 -12.26 5.09 13.96
CA GLN A 127 -13.58 4.86 14.56
C GLN A 127 -14.65 4.48 13.53
N GLN A 128 -14.38 4.65 12.24
CA GLN A 128 -15.33 4.37 11.15
C GLN A 128 -15.17 2.94 10.61
N VAL A 129 -13.96 2.37 10.70
CA VAL A 129 -13.67 1.03 10.17
C VAL A 129 -14.03 -0.07 11.16
N SER A 130 -14.30 -1.27 10.64
CA SER A 130 -14.73 -2.40 11.47
C SER A 130 -13.62 -2.89 12.41
N LYS A 131 -14.00 -3.25 13.64
CA LYS A 131 -13.17 -4.02 14.58
C LYS A 131 -13.29 -5.53 14.36
N LYS A 132 -14.18 -5.97 13.47
CA LYS A 132 -14.44 -7.40 13.23
C LYS A 132 -13.25 -8.02 12.50
N LEU A 133 -12.78 -9.15 13.00
CA LEU A 133 -11.78 -9.96 12.32
C LEU A 133 -12.34 -10.55 11.03
N ASN A 134 -11.52 -10.51 9.98
CA ASN A 134 -11.77 -11.30 8.79
C ASN A 134 -11.55 -12.79 9.08
N ASP A 135 -12.48 -13.65 8.64
CA ASP A 135 -12.44 -15.08 8.94
C ASP A 135 -11.23 -15.81 8.34
N VAL A 136 -10.70 -15.31 7.23
CA VAL A 136 -9.57 -15.89 6.50
C VAL A 136 -8.25 -15.33 7.02
N THR A 137 -8.09 -14.00 7.03
CA THR A 137 -6.80 -13.37 7.37
C THR A 137 -6.58 -13.27 8.87
N LYS A 138 -7.64 -13.39 9.69
CA LYS A 138 -7.61 -13.14 11.14
C LYS A 138 -7.11 -11.74 11.50
N ARG A 139 -7.33 -10.78 10.60
CA ARG A 139 -7.02 -9.36 10.80
C ARG A 139 -8.28 -8.51 10.75
N SER A 140 -8.37 -7.49 11.58
CA SER A 140 -9.41 -6.46 11.54
C SER A 140 -8.93 -5.22 10.77
N PRO A 141 -9.83 -4.46 10.15
CA PRO A 141 -9.51 -3.14 9.59
C PRO A 141 -8.84 -2.20 10.58
N THR A 142 -9.31 -2.12 11.84
CA THR A 142 -8.68 -1.28 12.87
C THR A 142 -7.26 -1.75 13.19
N GLY A 143 -7.03 -3.07 13.26
CA GLY A 143 -5.70 -3.65 13.45
C GLY A 143 -4.75 -3.37 12.29
N LEU A 144 -5.24 -3.46 11.05
CA LEU A 144 -4.46 -3.14 9.84
C LEU A 144 -4.05 -1.67 9.80
N LEU A 145 -4.96 -0.73 10.07
CA LEU A 145 -4.63 0.70 10.12
C LEU A 145 -3.65 1.04 11.25
N THR A 146 -3.83 0.41 12.42
CA THR A 146 -2.94 0.63 13.57
C THR A 146 -1.53 0.11 13.28
N GLU A 147 -1.40 -1.07 12.68
CA GLU A 147 -0.11 -1.62 12.25
C GLU A 147 0.59 -0.70 11.24
N SER A 148 -0.14 -0.17 10.26
CA SER A 148 0.42 0.76 9.26
C SER A 148 0.89 2.07 9.90
N LEU A 149 0.14 2.64 10.85
CA LEU A 149 0.57 3.85 11.54
C LEU A 149 1.77 3.58 12.46
N MET A 150 1.81 2.44 13.15
CA MET A 150 2.99 2.04 13.92
C MET A 150 4.23 1.95 13.02
N LEU A 151 4.12 1.32 11.85
CA LEU A 151 5.22 1.24 10.89
C LEU A 151 5.64 2.63 10.40
N ALA A 152 4.69 3.54 10.16
CA ALA A 152 4.97 4.93 9.78
C ALA A 152 5.84 5.65 10.83
N PHE A 153 5.47 5.61 12.12
CA PHE A 153 6.25 6.23 13.20
C PHE A 153 7.61 5.55 13.41
N LEU A 154 7.67 4.22 13.33
CA LEU A 154 8.93 3.48 13.43
C LEU A 154 9.88 3.83 12.29
N SER A 155 9.40 4.02 11.06
CA SER A 155 10.24 4.48 9.95
C SER A 155 10.77 5.91 10.14
N ASN A 156 10.12 6.69 11.00
CA ASN A 156 10.53 8.04 11.41
C ASN A 156 11.31 8.06 12.75
N LYS A 157 11.79 6.90 13.23
CA LYS A 157 12.56 6.73 14.47
C LYS A 157 11.80 7.09 15.75
N ASP A 158 10.48 7.24 15.68
CA ASP A 158 9.63 7.53 16.83
C ASP A 158 9.07 6.25 17.42
N ARG A 159 9.97 5.51 18.09
CA ARG A 159 9.64 4.24 18.74
C ARG A 159 8.70 4.44 19.94
N GLU A 160 8.86 5.53 20.68
CA GLU A 160 8.06 5.83 21.86
C GLU A 160 6.59 6.05 21.48
N PHE A 161 6.35 6.84 20.44
CA PHE A 161 4.99 7.03 19.95
C PHE A 161 4.38 5.73 19.40
N ALA A 162 5.15 4.91 18.69
CA ALA A 162 4.66 3.62 18.21
C ALA A 162 4.24 2.68 19.35
N TYR A 163 4.98 2.65 20.47
CA TYR A 163 4.56 1.92 21.68
C TYR A 163 3.31 2.52 22.30
N LEU A 164 3.27 3.84 22.47
CA LEU A 164 2.11 4.53 23.03
C LEU A 164 0.85 4.25 22.21
N LEU A 165 0.95 4.31 20.89
CA LEU A 165 -0.13 3.99 19.95
C LEU A 165 -0.61 2.55 20.13
N PHE A 166 0.31 1.59 20.20
CA PHE A 166 -0.01 0.17 20.38
C PHE A 166 -0.73 -0.07 21.71
N ASP A 167 -0.18 0.45 22.82
CA ASP A 167 -0.74 0.29 24.15
C ASP A 167 -2.13 0.96 24.22
N LYS A 168 -2.27 2.16 23.67
CA LYS A 168 -3.56 2.87 23.64
C LYS A 168 -4.59 2.20 22.74
N ALA A 169 -4.18 1.54 21.66
CA ALA A 169 -5.10 0.78 20.83
C ALA A 169 -5.68 -0.43 21.59
N ILE A 170 -4.89 -1.05 22.47
CA ILE A 170 -5.34 -2.16 23.32
C ILE A 170 -6.20 -1.64 24.47
N ASP A 171 -5.72 -0.63 25.21
CA ASP A 171 -6.43 -0.02 26.35
C ASP A 171 -7.84 0.43 25.96
N ASN A 172 -7.99 1.00 24.76
CA ASN A 172 -9.27 1.53 24.26
C ASN A 172 -10.07 0.50 23.45
N ALA A 173 -9.68 -0.78 23.45
CA ALA A 173 -10.32 -1.85 22.68
C ALA A 173 -10.53 -1.48 21.19
N ILE A 174 -9.55 -0.80 20.58
CA ILE A 174 -9.44 -0.63 19.13
C ILE A 174 -8.98 -1.96 18.52
N ILE A 175 -8.10 -2.67 19.23
CA ILE A 175 -7.67 -4.04 18.94
C ILE A 175 -7.84 -4.84 20.23
N SER A 176 -8.55 -5.96 20.16
CA SER A 176 -8.84 -6.79 21.35
C SER A 176 -8.50 -8.27 21.20
N ASP A 177 -8.26 -8.75 19.98
CA ASP A 177 -7.92 -10.15 19.73
C ASP A 177 -6.44 -10.44 20.03
N GLU A 178 -6.18 -11.48 20.82
CA GLU A 178 -4.82 -11.81 21.27
C GLU A 178 -3.87 -12.19 20.12
N LEU A 179 -4.36 -12.88 19.09
CA LEU A 179 -3.54 -13.30 17.95
C LEU A 179 -3.21 -12.11 17.05
N GLU A 180 -4.17 -11.22 16.85
CA GLU A 180 -3.95 -9.96 16.14
C GLU A 180 -2.94 -9.07 16.89
N ILE A 181 -3.11 -8.90 18.21
CA ILE A 181 -2.17 -8.16 19.08
C ILE A 181 -0.76 -8.73 18.94
N ALA A 182 -0.60 -10.06 19.04
CA ALA A 182 0.69 -10.73 18.90
C ALA A 182 1.30 -10.55 17.50
N THR A 183 0.47 -10.46 16.46
CA THR A 183 0.91 -10.22 15.09
C THR A 183 1.44 -8.79 14.92
N ILE A 184 0.66 -7.80 15.34
CA ILE A 184 1.02 -6.38 15.23
C ILE A 184 2.28 -6.07 16.06
N LYS A 185 2.44 -6.70 17.23
CA LYS A 185 3.63 -6.55 18.07
C LYS A 185 4.93 -6.95 17.36
N LYS A 186 4.88 -7.81 16.33
CA LYS A 186 6.06 -8.21 15.55
C LYS A 186 6.70 -7.03 14.80
N VAL A 187 5.96 -5.95 14.54
CA VAL A 187 6.53 -4.75 13.91
C VAL A 187 7.67 -4.15 14.74
N PHE A 188 7.58 -4.20 16.08
CA PHE A 188 8.69 -3.76 16.94
C PHE A 188 9.95 -4.60 16.80
N LYS A 189 9.80 -5.90 16.51
CA LYS A 189 10.94 -6.77 16.24
C LYS A 189 11.62 -6.38 14.93
N VAL A 190 10.85 -6.13 13.88
CA VAL A 190 11.37 -5.64 12.59
C VAL A 190 12.18 -4.35 12.78
N TYR A 191 11.70 -3.44 13.64
CA TYR A 191 12.45 -2.23 14.00
C TYR A 191 13.72 -2.51 14.79
N GLY A 192 13.64 -3.34 15.84
CA GLY A 192 14.82 -3.69 16.63
C GLY A 192 15.91 -4.34 15.78
N ASP A 193 15.53 -5.29 14.93
CA ASP A 193 16.47 -5.99 14.04
C ASP A 193 17.14 -5.03 13.03
N ALA A 194 16.43 -3.99 12.57
CA ALA A 194 16.95 -3.01 11.61
C ALA A 194 17.90 -1.96 12.23
N TYR A 195 17.66 -1.55 13.48
CA TYR A 195 18.47 -0.54 14.19
C TYR A 195 19.51 -1.14 15.15
N ASN A 196 19.70 -2.46 15.13
CA ASN A 196 20.73 -3.15 15.92
C ASN A 196 22.15 -2.99 15.34
N ASP A 197 22.29 -2.55 14.09
CA ASP A 197 23.59 -2.26 13.47
C ASP A 197 23.98 -0.79 13.68
N GLU A 198 25.25 -0.51 13.98
CA GLU A 198 25.85 0.83 14.13
C GLU A 198 25.79 1.70 12.84
N ASN A 199 24.96 1.33 11.87
CA ASN A 199 24.82 1.95 10.57
C ASN A 199 23.39 2.46 10.36
N GLU A 200 23.15 3.69 10.82
CA GLU A 200 21.87 4.41 10.70
C GLU A 200 21.36 4.51 9.25
N ASP A 201 22.27 4.59 8.27
CA ASP A 201 21.94 4.62 6.85
C ASP A 201 21.38 3.27 6.39
N ALA A 202 21.96 2.16 6.86
CA ALA A 202 21.47 0.82 6.56
C ALA A 202 20.05 0.59 7.12
N ALA A 203 19.79 1.04 8.35
CA ALA A 203 18.46 0.99 8.95
C ALA A 203 17.44 1.84 8.17
N THR A 204 17.83 3.05 7.77
CA THR A 204 17.00 3.96 6.97
C THR A 204 16.66 3.34 5.61
N GLN A 205 17.65 2.76 4.93
CA GLN A 205 17.45 2.07 3.65
C GLN A 205 16.57 0.82 3.81
N PHE A 206 16.75 0.07 4.90
CA PHE A 206 15.90 -1.07 5.22
C PHE A 206 14.44 -0.64 5.35
N PHE A 207 14.16 0.41 6.13
CA PHE A 207 12.80 0.91 6.33
C PHE A 207 12.18 1.45 5.04
N HIS A 208 12.95 2.18 4.23
CA HIS A 208 12.50 2.62 2.92
C HIS A 208 12.08 1.43 2.03
N ASN A 209 12.92 0.40 1.95
CA ASN A 209 12.60 -0.83 1.20
C ASN A 209 11.42 -1.60 1.81
N HIS A 210 11.30 -1.58 3.14
CA HIS A 210 10.19 -2.22 3.85
C HIS A 210 8.87 -1.50 3.58
N LEU A 211 8.83 -0.16 3.58
CA LEU A 211 7.66 0.63 3.20
C LEU A 211 7.23 0.32 1.76
N LEU A 212 8.17 0.32 0.81
CA LEU A 212 7.90 -0.04 -0.59
C LEU A 212 7.31 -1.45 -0.71
N LYS A 213 7.91 -2.42 -0.01
CA LYS A 213 7.42 -3.80 0.01
C LYS A 213 6.00 -3.87 0.58
N THR A 214 5.76 -3.24 1.73
CA THR A 214 4.46 -3.24 2.39
C THR A 214 3.42 -2.62 1.47
N VAL A 215 3.67 -1.43 0.91
CA VAL A 215 2.72 -0.77 0.00
C VAL A 215 2.46 -1.61 -1.25
N ARG A 216 3.43 -2.33 -1.78
CA ARG A 216 3.23 -3.23 -2.94
C ARG A 216 2.36 -4.45 -2.60
N ASP A 217 2.54 -5.01 -1.41
CA ASP A 217 1.90 -6.26 -0.98
C ASP A 217 0.47 -6.04 -0.42
N LEU A 218 0.01 -4.79 -0.32
CA LEU A 218 -1.40 -4.38 -0.06
C LEU A 218 -2.34 -4.72 -1.24
#